data_AF-T4VNA6-F1
#
_entry.id   AF-T4VNA6-F1
#
_cell.length_a   1.000
_cell.length_b   1.000
_cell.length_c   1.000
_cell.angle_alpha   90.00
_cell.angle_beta   90.00
_cell.angle_gamma   90.00
#
_symmetry.space_group_name_H-M   'P 1'
#
loop_
_entity.id
_entity.type
_entity.pdbx_description
1 polymer ?
#
loop_
_entity_poly.entity_id
_entity_poly.type
_entity_poly.pdbx_seq_one_letter_code
_entity_poly.pdbx_strand_id
1 'polypeptide(L)'
;MKEELLSVGIDIGTSTTQLIFSKLIVENMASSFSVPRISIVDKEIIYKSEVYFTPLISNTEIDRDKIKELVELEYKKANICKSDIQTGAVIITGETARKENANDVLHSLSGFAGDFVVATAGPDLESIISGKGAGAHIYSKEHSTSVVNLDIGGGTTNLALFKRGEVCDTGCLDIGGRLIKIDKSTKEIIYISPKIKEIIKNNNLNLDLGTIATVENLKPVIDIMVKLLLESVGIRPKSELFDYIVTNKNIKLDEDIKCISFSGGVADYVYYDGEIDDYFKYGDIGILLGQAIKNCEEFKNLKIIRSMETIRATVVGAGSHTTEVSGSTITYTSESFPLKNLPVLKLSKEDEIGDSQHISKAIKNKLNWFKLENDLQNIVIAIEGKSNPSFSDIQTYADGLVDGMQEIIDRDLEFIVIVECDMAKVLGQSMYSKLNFKKNLICLDSVKVENGDYIDIGKPIAQGQVLPVVIKTLVFN
;
A
#
# COMPACT_ATOMS: atom_id res chain seq x y z
N MET A 1 -4.32 -6.26 -30.31
CA MET A 1 -3.97 -7.69 -30.15
C MET A 1 -3.99 -7.95 -28.65
N LYS A 2 -4.74 -8.96 -28.21
CA LYS A 2 -4.82 -9.33 -26.79
C LYS A 2 -3.79 -10.42 -26.51
N GLU A 3 -2.97 -10.21 -25.50
CA GLU A 3 -1.95 -11.16 -25.04
C GLU A 3 -2.32 -11.63 -23.63
N GLU A 4 -2.12 -12.92 -23.36
CA GLU A 4 -2.32 -13.51 -22.03
C GLU A 4 -0.97 -13.65 -21.34
N LEU A 5 -0.86 -13.09 -20.13
CA LEU A 5 0.32 -13.22 -19.28
C LEU A 5 -0.02 -14.01 -18.02
N LEU A 6 0.78 -15.02 -17.70
CA LEU A 6 0.68 -15.72 -16.42
C LEU A 6 1.38 -14.91 -15.32
N SER A 7 0.66 -14.67 -14.23
CA SER A 7 1.06 -13.81 -13.13
C SER A 7 0.99 -14.51 -11.78
N VAL A 8 1.85 -14.08 -10.85
CA VAL A 8 1.78 -14.46 -9.43
C VAL A 8 1.76 -13.22 -8.53
N GLY A 9 0.90 -13.22 -7.51
CA GLY A 9 0.96 -12.30 -6.37
C GLY A 9 1.35 -13.08 -5.12
N ILE A 10 2.43 -12.68 -4.45
CA ILE A 10 2.91 -13.25 -3.19
C ILE A 10 2.82 -12.14 -2.14
N ASP A 11 1.98 -12.35 -1.14
CA ASP A 11 1.73 -11.38 -0.08
C ASP A 11 2.18 -11.97 1.26
N ILE A 12 3.11 -11.28 1.93
CA ILE A 12 3.72 -11.70 3.19
C ILE A 12 3.42 -10.62 4.23
N GLY A 13 2.28 -10.80 4.89
CA GLY A 13 1.84 -9.89 5.95
C GLY A 13 2.40 -10.25 7.32
N THR A 14 2.00 -9.45 8.31
CA THR A 14 2.37 -9.63 9.73
C THR A 14 1.93 -10.97 10.30
N SER A 15 0.74 -11.42 9.90
CA SER A 15 0.13 -12.65 10.44
C SER A 15 0.05 -13.76 9.42
N THR A 16 -0.13 -13.42 8.15
CA THR A 16 -0.47 -14.39 7.10
C THR A 16 0.39 -14.25 5.86
N THR A 17 0.69 -15.38 5.23
CA THR A 17 1.33 -15.46 3.92
C THR A 17 0.41 -16.18 2.94
N GLN A 18 0.28 -15.63 1.73
CA GLN A 18 -0.64 -16.14 0.72
C GLN A 18 -0.17 -15.86 -0.70
N LEU A 19 -0.66 -16.67 -1.64
CA LEU A 19 -0.32 -16.61 -3.06
C LEU A 19 -1.58 -16.65 -3.93
N ILE A 20 -1.57 -15.87 -4.99
CA ILE A 20 -2.58 -15.92 -6.05
C ILE A 20 -1.86 -16.08 -7.39
N PHE A 21 -2.32 -17.02 -8.20
CA PHE A 21 -1.96 -17.08 -9.61
C PHE A 21 -3.12 -16.56 -10.45
N SER A 22 -2.81 -15.71 -11.40
CA SER A 22 -3.79 -15.11 -12.29
C SER A 22 -3.30 -15.11 -13.73
N LYS A 23 -4.25 -15.12 -14.67
CA LYS A 23 -4.00 -14.75 -16.06
C LYS A 23 -4.39 -13.29 -16.24
N LEU A 24 -3.49 -12.49 -16.77
CA LEU A 24 -3.72 -11.09 -17.09
C LEU A 24 -3.89 -10.96 -18.60
N ILE A 25 -4.99 -10.36 -19.04
CA ILE A 25 -5.24 -10.07 -20.45
C ILE A 25 -4.81 -8.63 -20.70
N VAL A 26 -3.83 -8.47 -21.57
CA VAL A 26 -3.22 -7.17 -21.86
C VAL A 26 -3.51 -6.76 -23.29
N GLU A 27 -3.84 -5.48 -23.48
CA GLU A 27 -4.16 -4.91 -24.78
C GLU A 27 -3.42 -3.59 -24.98
N ASN A 28 -2.90 -3.39 -26.20
CA ASN A 28 -2.35 -2.10 -26.60
C ASN A 28 -3.50 -1.15 -26.98
N MET A 29 -3.74 -0.15 -26.14
CA MET A 29 -4.77 0.88 -26.29
C MET A 29 -4.34 2.03 -27.22
N ALA A 30 -3.08 2.06 -27.66
CA ALA A 30 -2.58 3.07 -28.57
C ALA A 30 -2.94 2.74 -30.02
N SER A 31 -3.18 3.80 -30.81
CA SER A 31 -3.31 3.66 -32.26
C SER A 31 -2.00 3.19 -32.89
N SER A 32 -2.05 2.58 -34.07
CA SER A 32 -0.88 2.00 -34.76
C SER A 32 0.27 2.99 -35.04
N PHE A 33 0.04 4.30 -34.88
CA PHE A 33 1.02 5.37 -35.14
C PHE A 33 1.46 6.10 -33.86
N SER A 34 1.05 5.63 -32.69
CA SER A 34 1.40 6.20 -31.38
C SER A 34 2.19 5.22 -30.53
N VAL A 35 2.92 5.74 -29.54
CA VAL A 35 3.66 4.93 -28.56
C VAL A 35 2.70 3.90 -27.93
N PRO A 36 3.06 2.60 -27.91
CA PRO A 36 2.22 1.54 -27.33
C PRO A 36 1.77 1.89 -25.92
N ARG A 37 0.47 1.80 -25.68
CA ARG A 37 -0.13 2.00 -24.36
C ARG A 37 -0.74 0.70 -23.91
N ILE A 38 0.12 -0.15 -23.33
CA ILE A 38 -0.26 -1.47 -22.85
C ILE A 38 -1.07 -1.28 -21.56
N SER A 39 -2.29 -1.81 -21.52
CA SER A 39 -3.17 -1.79 -20.36
C SER A 39 -3.74 -3.18 -20.12
N ILE A 40 -3.85 -3.54 -18.84
CA ILE A 40 -4.54 -4.77 -18.45
C ILE A 40 -6.03 -4.51 -18.56
N VAL A 41 -6.69 -5.22 -19.47
CA VAL A 41 -8.11 -5.05 -19.79
C VAL A 41 -8.98 -6.09 -19.09
N ASP A 42 -8.40 -7.21 -18.67
CA ASP A 42 -9.11 -8.26 -17.95
C ASP A 42 -8.14 -9.12 -17.13
N LYS A 43 -8.66 -9.87 -16.18
CA LYS A 43 -7.89 -10.81 -15.35
C LYS A 43 -8.75 -11.98 -14.90
N GLU A 44 -8.15 -13.16 -14.82
CA GLU A 44 -8.79 -14.37 -14.34
C GLU A 44 -7.93 -14.99 -13.24
N ILE A 45 -8.51 -15.24 -12.06
CA ILE A 45 -7.80 -15.95 -11.00
C ILE A 45 -7.92 -17.45 -11.24
N ILE A 46 -6.77 -18.10 -11.47
CA ILE A 46 -6.71 -19.53 -11.78
C ILE A 46 -6.41 -20.39 -10.56
N TYR A 47 -5.74 -19.83 -9.54
CA TYR A 47 -5.43 -20.53 -8.30
C TYR A 47 -5.30 -19.54 -7.14
N LYS A 48 -5.83 -19.92 -5.98
CA LYS A 48 -5.67 -19.19 -4.72
C LYS A 48 -5.14 -20.17 -3.68
N SER A 49 -4.01 -19.86 -3.06
CA SER A 49 -3.41 -20.72 -2.03
C SER A 49 -4.30 -20.82 -0.79
N GLU A 50 -3.96 -21.77 0.07
CA GLU A 50 -4.35 -21.69 1.48
C GLU A 50 -3.76 -20.41 2.12
N VAL A 51 -4.41 -19.91 3.15
CA VAL A 51 -3.88 -18.80 3.97
C VAL A 51 -3.04 -19.42 5.07
N TYR A 52 -1.74 -19.21 5.01
CA TYR A 52 -0.80 -19.73 6.00
C TYR A 52 -0.49 -18.67 7.04
N PHE A 53 -0.17 -19.08 8.26
CA PHE A 53 0.51 -18.18 9.18
C PHE A 53 1.90 -17.88 8.65
N THR A 54 2.30 -16.60 8.68
CA THR A 54 3.65 -16.19 8.29
C THR A 54 4.67 -16.91 9.18
N PRO A 55 5.54 -17.78 8.62
CA PRO A 55 6.59 -18.43 9.38
C PRO A 55 7.60 -17.41 9.89
N LEU A 56 7.80 -17.37 11.20
CA LEU A 56 8.74 -16.47 11.87
C LEU A 56 9.70 -17.29 12.74
N ILE A 57 10.97 -16.92 12.75
CA ILE A 57 11.96 -17.45 13.71
C ILE A 57 11.76 -16.75 15.05
N SER A 58 11.49 -15.44 14.99
CA SER A 58 11.30 -14.58 16.15
C SER A 58 10.37 -13.39 15.84
N ASN A 59 10.11 -12.55 16.84
CA ASN A 59 9.38 -11.30 16.61
C ASN A 59 10.11 -10.31 15.70
N THR A 60 11.42 -10.48 15.45
CA THR A 60 12.22 -9.60 14.59
C THR A 60 12.68 -10.27 13.29
N GLU A 61 12.49 -11.58 13.14
CA GLU A 61 13.06 -12.34 12.02
C GLU A 61 12.05 -13.29 11.36
N ILE A 62 12.00 -13.25 10.02
CA ILE A 62 11.18 -14.12 9.18
C ILE A 62 11.90 -15.45 8.94
N ASP A 63 11.17 -16.57 8.98
CA ASP A 63 11.73 -17.87 8.60
C ASP A 63 11.76 -17.98 7.06
N ARG A 64 12.85 -17.49 6.47
CA ARG A 64 13.08 -17.41 5.02
C ARG A 64 12.93 -18.77 4.33
N ASP A 65 13.50 -19.82 4.91
CA ASP A 65 13.51 -21.14 4.29
C ASP A 65 12.10 -21.75 4.31
N LYS A 66 11.37 -21.64 5.42
CA LYS A 66 9.96 -22.07 5.47
C LYS A 66 9.06 -21.27 4.53
N ILE A 67 9.26 -19.95 4.41
CA ILE A 67 8.54 -19.13 3.43
C ILE A 67 8.80 -19.66 2.01
N LYS A 68 10.06 -19.93 1.67
CA LYS A 68 10.42 -20.46 0.35
C LYS A 68 9.81 -21.84 0.10
N GLU A 69 9.87 -22.74 1.07
CA GLU A 69 9.26 -24.08 0.98
C GLU A 69 7.74 -24.00 0.78
N LEU A 70 7.08 -23.09 1.49
CA LEU A 70 5.64 -22.82 1.35
C LEU A 70 5.30 -22.35 -0.06
N VAL A 71 6.04 -21.36 -0.58
CA VAL A 71 5.85 -20.87 -1.94
C VAL A 71 6.06 -22.01 -2.94
N GLU A 72 7.14 -22.79 -2.83
CA GLU A 72 7.39 -23.94 -3.71
C GLU A 72 6.31 -25.02 -3.65
N LEU A 73 5.74 -25.26 -2.47
CA LEU A 73 4.61 -26.17 -2.29
C LEU A 73 3.38 -25.68 -3.04
N GLU A 74 3.06 -24.39 -2.96
CA GLU A 74 1.89 -23.82 -3.64
C GLU A 74 2.05 -23.78 -5.16
N TYR A 75 3.26 -23.54 -5.68
CA TYR A 75 3.56 -23.72 -7.11
C TYR A 75 3.29 -25.15 -7.58
N LYS A 76 3.71 -26.15 -6.78
CA LYS A 76 3.45 -27.57 -7.09
C LYS A 76 1.96 -27.90 -7.03
N LYS A 77 1.23 -27.41 -6.01
CA LYS A 77 -0.23 -27.61 -5.89
C LYS A 77 -0.99 -26.95 -7.05
N ALA A 78 -0.55 -25.78 -7.50
CA ALA A 78 -1.11 -25.08 -8.65
C ALA A 78 -0.72 -25.70 -10.00
N ASN A 79 0.26 -26.62 -10.02
CA ASN A 79 0.83 -27.23 -11.22
C ASN A 79 1.38 -26.18 -12.22
N ILE A 80 2.09 -25.18 -11.69
CA ILE A 80 2.70 -24.08 -12.46
C ILE A 80 4.21 -24.12 -12.26
N CYS A 81 5.00 -24.02 -13.34
CA CYS A 81 6.45 -23.89 -13.22
C CYS A 81 6.84 -22.42 -13.07
N LYS A 82 7.91 -22.14 -12.31
CA LYS A 82 8.42 -20.77 -12.12
C LYS A 82 8.78 -20.08 -13.46
N SER A 83 9.24 -20.85 -14.45
CA SER A 83 9.57 -20.38 -15.80
C SER A 83 8.36 -19.92 -16.62
N ASP A 84 7.16 -20.34 -16.23
CA ASP A 84 5.93 -19.99 -16.93
C ASP A 84 5.39 -18.62 -16.46
N ILE A 85 5.88 -18.14 -15.31
CA ILE A 85 5.52 -16.82 -14.76
C ILE A 85 6.21 -15.73 -15.57
N GLN A 86 5.41 -14.92 -16.25
CA GLN A 86 5.88 -13.80 -17.06
C GLN A 86 5.91 -12.50 -16.25
N THR A 87 5.09 -12.43 -15.19
CA THR A 87 4.96 -11.26 -14.33
C THR A 87 4.59 -11.64 -12.90
N GLY A 88 4.84 -10.76 -11.94
CA GLY A 88 4.36 -10.96 -10.59
C GLY A 88 4.70 -9.84 -9.61
N ALA A 89 4.18 -9.97 -8.41
CA ALA A 89 4.46 -9.08 -7.31
C ALA A 89 4.79 -9.89 -6.06
N VAL A 90 5.86 -9.53 -5.36
CA VAL A 90 6.14 -9.95 -3.99
C VAL A 90 6.07 -8.72 -3.12
N ILE A 91 5.13 -8.71 -2.17
CA ILE A 91 4.95 -7.62 -1.24
C ILE A 91 5.09 -8.16 0.18
N ILE A 92 5.97 -7.52 0.95
CA ILE A 92 6.03 -7.70 2.40
C ILE A 92 5.38 -6.49 3.05
N THR A 93 4.37 -6.69 3.89
CA THR A 93 3.61 -5.60 4.51
C THR A 93 3.66 -5.61 6.04
N GLY A 94 3.16 -4.52 6.63
CA GLY A 94 2.97 -4.37 8.07
C GLY A 94 4.27 -4.48 8.87
N GLU A 95 4.19 -5.09 10.06
CA GLU A 95 5.36 -5.29 10.92
C GLU A 95 6.38 -6.28 10.33
N THR A 96 5.97 -7.15 9.40
CA THR A 96 6.91 -8.03 8.68
C THR A 96 7.85 -7.23 7.78
N ALA A 97 7.41 -6.11 7.23
CA ALA A 97 8.24 -5.23 6.40
C ALA A 97 9.38 -4.56 7.18
N ARG A 98 9.25 -4.48 8.52
CA ARG A 98 10.24 -3.91 9.44
C ARG A 98 11.28 -4.92 9.95
N LYS A 99 11.09 -6.21 9.67
CA LYS A 99 11.97 -7.26 10.18
C LYS A 99 13.36 -7.16 9.56
N GLU A 100 14.38 -7.48 10.35
CA GLU A 100 15.80 -7.29 10.00
C GLU A 100 16.17 -7.97 8.67
N ASN A 101 15.55 -9.12 8.37
CA ASN A 101 15.82 -9.91 7.18
C ASN A 101 14.74 -9.79 6.08
N ALA A 102 13.86 -8.79 6.12
CA ALA A 102 12.80 -8.61 5.12
C ALA A 102 13.35 -8.49 3.69
N ASN A 103 14.45 -7.76 3.51
CA ASN A 103 15.12 -7.62 2.21
C ASN A 103 15.71 -8.94 1.70
N ASP A 104 16.26 -9.78 2.59
CA ASP A 104 16.83 -11.09 2.23
C ASP A 104 15.74 -12.08 1.82
N VAL A 105 14.57 -12.00 2.46
CA VAL A 105 13.37 -12.76 2.08
C VAL A 105 12.89 -12.32 0.71
N LEU A 106 12.73 -11.01 0.47
CA LEU A 106 12.37 -10.46 -0.84
C LEU A 106 13.32 -10.95 -1.95
N HIS A 107 14.63 -10.85 -1.73
CA HIS A 107 15.61 -11.29 -2.70
C HIS A 107 15.50 -12.79 -2.98
N SER A 108 15.19 -13.61 -1.98
CA SER A 108 15.00 -15.06 -2.15
C SER A 108 13.76 -15.44 -2.96
N LEU A 109 12.75 -14.56 -2.94
CA LEU A 109 11.47 -14.77 -3.60
C LEU A 109 11.38 -14.11 -4.98
N SER A 110 12.29 -13.20 -5.31
CA SER A 110 12.35 -12.52 -6.62
C SER A 110 12.25 -13.50 -7.80
N GLY A 111 12.99 -14.62 -7.75
CA GLY A 111 12.97 -15.65 -8.80
C GLY A 111 11.64 -16.40 -8.97
N PHE A 112 10.65 -16.18 -8.10
CA PHE A 112 9.29 -16.72 -8.24
C PHE A 112 8.36 -15.73 -8.94
N ALA A 113 8.52 -14.42 -8.75
CA ALA A 113 7.66 -13.40 -9.33
C ALA A 113 8.15 -12.85 -10.68
N GLY A 114 9.25 -13.39 -11.21
CA GLY A 114 9.92 -12.82 -12.38
C GLY A 114 10.55 -11.45 -12.08
N ASP A 115 10.80 -10.65 -13.11
CA ASP A 115 11.48 -9.34 -13.02
C ASP A 115 10.56 -8.15 -12.66
N PHE A 116 9.35 -8.41 -12.13
CA PHE A 116 8.34 -7.36 -11.92
C PHE A 116 8.49 -6.66 -10.56
N VAL A 117 7.60 -6.84 -9.59
CA VAL A 117 7.58 -6.00 -8.37
C VAL A 117 8.04 -6.81 -7.18
N VAL A 118 9.05 -6.30 -6.47
CA VAL A 118 9.55 -6.88 -5.22
C VAL A 118 9.76 -5.71 -4.27
N ALA A 119 8.88 -5.54 -3.28
CA ALA A 119 8.86 -4.35 -2.44
C ALA A 119 8.43 -4.63 -0.99
N THR A 120 8.95 -3.83 -0.07
CA THR A 120 8.42 -3.69 1.30
C THR A 120 7.45 -2.52 1.35
N ALA A 121 6.32 -2.69 2.00
CA ALA A 121 5.33 -1.64 2.21
C ALA A 121 5.15 -1.39 3.71
N GLY A 122 5.53 -0.19 4.17
CA GLY A 122 5.20 0.28 5.51
C GLY A 122 3.68 0.51 5.67
N PRO A 123 3.19 0.83 6.88
CA PRO A 123 1.76 0.91 7.16
C PRO A 123 0.98 1.85 6.24
N ASP A 124 1.57 2.99 5.87
CA ASP A 124 0.92 3.95 4.97
C ASP A 124 0.80 3.39 3.54
N LEU A 125 1.86 2.79 3.00
CA LEU A 125 1.82 2.19 1.67
C LEU A 125 0.91 0.96 1.64
N GLU A 126 0.93 0.14 2.69
CA GLU A 126 -0.02 -0.97 2.88
C GLU A 126 -1.46 -0.48 2.86
N SER A 127 -1.76 0.63 3.56
CA SER A 127 -3.10 1.25 3.56
C SER A 127 -3.53 1.68 2.15
N ILE A 128 -2.63 2.27 1.37
CA ILE A 128 -2.91 2.69 -0.01
C ILE A 128 -3.18 1.47 -0.89
N ILE A 129 -2.34 0.44 -0.80
CA ILE A 129 -2.44 -0.79 -1.57
C ILE A 129 -3.74 -1.53 -1.22
N SER A 130 -4.09 -1.67 0.06
CA SER A 130 -5.34 -2.33 0.48
C SER A 130 -6.59 -1.53 0.11
N GLY A 131 -6.55 -0.21 0.23
CA GLY A 131 -7.63 0.66 -0.23
C GLY A 131 -7.84 0.63 -1.75
N LYS A 132 -6.76 0.52 -2.52
CA LYS A 132 -6.84 0.28 -3.97
C LYS A 132 -7.39 -1.11 -4.26
N GLY A 133 -6.91 -2.12 -3.55
CA GLY A 133 -7.39 -3.51 -3.57
C GLY A 133 -8.89 -3.67 -3.32
N ALA A 134 -9.41 -2.90 -2.37
CA ALA A 134 -10.83 -2.89 -2.04
C ALA A 134 -11.71 -2.21 -3.12
N GLY A 135 -11.11 -1.49 -4.07
CA GLY A 135 -11.85 -0.70 -5.06
C GLY A 135 -12.32 0.67 -4.55
N ALA A 136 -11.89 1.11 -3.36
CA ALA A 136 -12.34 2.37 -2.76
C ALA A 136 -12.00 3.58 -3.64
N HIS A 137 -10.81 3.57 -4.27
CA HIS A 137 -10.38 4.61 -5.20
C HIS A 137 -11.30 4.72 -6.43
N ILE A 138 -11.68 3.59 -7.05
CA ILE A 138 -12.58 3.53 -8.22
C ILE A 138 -13.93 4.12 -7.85
N TYR A 139 -14.53 3.62 -6.76
CA TYR A 139 -15.82 4.09 -6.32
C TYR A 139 -15.82 5.59 -6.01
N SER A 140 -14.78 6.09 -5.32
CA SER A 140 -14.63 7.51 -5.00
C SER A 140 -14.57 8.39 -6.25
N LYS A 141 -13.93 7.90 -7.33
CA LYS A 141 -13.80 8.57 -8.63
C LYS A 141 -15.12 8.61 -9.38
N GLU A 142 -15.75 7.46 -9.57
CA GLU A 142 -17.00 7.33 -10.34
C GLU A 142 -18.17 8.11 -9.70
N HIS A 143 -18.21 8.15 -8.37
CA HIS A 143 -19.28 8.81 -7.62
C HIS A 143 -18.90 10.21 -7.14
N SER A 144 -17.70 10.70 -7.49
CA SER A 144 -17.18 12.01 -7.09
C SER A 144 -17.30 12.28 -5.58
N THR A 145 -16.92 11.31 -4.75
CA THR A 145 -17.11 11.33 -3.29
C THR A 145 -15.80 11.02 -2.54
N SER A 146 -15.83 11.12 -1.22
CA SER A 146 -14.83 10.54 -0.32
C SER A 146 -15.19 9.11 0.09
N VAL A 147 -14.18 8.25 0.21
CA VAL A 147 -14.29 6.87 0.74
C VAL A 147 -13.11 6.63 1.67
N VAL A 148 -13.36 6.13 2.88
CA VAL A 148 -12.31 5.57 3.74
C VAL A 148 -12.35 4.05 3.69
N ASN A 149 -11.26 3.44 3.25
CA ASN A 149 -11.07 2.01 3.41
C ASN A 149 -10.47 1.72 4.80
N LEU A 150 -11.07 0.80 5.55
CA LEU A 150 -10.54 0.25 6.80
C LEU A 150 -10.14 -1.20 6.56
N ASP A 151 -8.85 -1.44 6.40
CA ASP A 151 -8.26 -2.77 6.26
C ASP A 151 -7.93 -3.34 7.64
N ILE A 152 -8.81 -4.21 8.14
CA ILE A 152 -8.78 -4.75 9.50
C ILE A 152 -8.12 -6.13 9.48
N GLY A 153 -6.84 -6.15 9.83
CA GLY A 153 -6.02 -7.33 9.90
C GLY A 153 -6.00 -7.99 11.28
N GLY A 154 -4.93 -8.75 11.51
CA GLY A 154 -4.69 -9.41 12.80
C GLY A 154 -4.20 -8.44 13.88
N GLY A 155 -3.21 -7.59 13.57
CA GLY A 155 -2.60 -6.69 14.54
C GLY A 155 -3.11 -5.25 14.47
N THR A 156 -3.51 -4.80 13.28
CA THR A 156 -3.77 -3.39 13.00
C THR A 156 -4.98 -3.21 12.10
N THR A 157 -5.52 -1.99 12.13
CA THR A 157 -6.46 -1.47 11.15
C THR A 157 -5.77 -0.36 10.39
N ASN A 158 -5.54 -0.58 9.10
CA ASN A 158 -4.93 0.36 8.17
C ASN A 158 -6.04 1.16 7.48
N LEU A 159 -5.90 2.49 7.44
CA LEU A 159 -6.89 3.41 6.88
C LEU A 159 -6.32 4.12 5.66
N ALA A 160 -7.10 4.18 4.58
CA ALA A 160 -6.79 5.03 3.43
C ALA A 160 -8.01 5.85 3.02
N LEU A 161 -7.84 7.18 3.02
CA LEU A 161 -8.85 8.13 2.56
C LEU A 161 -8.62 8.44 1.07
N PHE A 162 -9.61 8.12 0.25
CA PHE A 162 -9.66 8.47 -1.16
C PHE A 162 -10.70 9.57 -1.40
N LYS A 163 -10.34 10.53 -2.26
CA LYS A 163 -11.27 11.57 -2.75
C LYS A 163 -11.16 11.64 -4.26
N ARG A 164 -12.27 11.36 -4.96
CA ARG A 164 -12.33 11.43 -6.44
C ARG A 164 -11.24 10.61 -7.15
N GLY A 165 -10.81 9.49 -6.57
CA GLY A 165 -9.77 8.62 -7.10
C GLY A 165 -8.37 8.87 -6.55
N GLU A 166 -8.14 10.00 -5.89
CA GLU A 166 -6.84 10.38 -5.34
C GLU A 166 -6.69 9.95 -3.89
N VAL A 167 -5.48 9.54 -3.50
CA VAL A 167 -5.12 9.28 -2.10
C VAL A 167 -4.88 10.61 -1.39
N CYS A 168 -5.66 10.88 -0.35
CA CYS A 168 -5.53 12.11 0.45
C CYS A 168 -4.70 11.90 1.71
N ASP A 169 -4.99 10.85 2.46
CA ASP A 169 -4.30 10.56 3.72
C ASP A 169 -4.42 9.08 4.10
N THR A 170 -3.60 8.68 5.07
CA THR A 170 -3.52 7.31 5.58
C THR A 170 -3.50 7.32 7.11
N GLY A 171 -3.87 6.20 7.73
CA GLY A 171 -3.84 6.03 9.18
C GLY A 171 -3.60 4.59 9.59
N CYS A 172 -3.19 4.37 10.84
CA CYS A 172 -2.96 3.03 11.37
C CYS A 172 -3.29 2.97 12.87
N LEU A 173 -4.14 2.02 13.23
CA LEU A 173 -4.60 1.79 14.61
C LEU A 173 -4.20 0.38 15.04
N ASP A 174 -3.80 0.19 16.29
CA ASP A 174 -3.63 -1.13 16.91
C ASP A 174 -5.00 -1.76 17.25
N ILE A 175 -5.82 -2.01 16.22
CA ILE A 175 -7.12 -2.67 16.31
C ILE A 175 -7.12 -3.83 15.31
N GLY A 176 -7.29 -5.06 15.77
CA GLY A 176 -7.28 -6.24 14.91
C GLY A 176 -7.66 -7.50 15.67
N GLY A 177 -7.91 -8.58 14.91
CA GLY A 177 -8.43 -9.83 15.45
C GLY A 177 -7.47 -10.57 16.40
N ARG A 178 -6.16 -10.44 16.21
CA ARG A 178 -5.10 -11.21 16.90
C ARG A 178 -4.46 -10.48 18.08
N LEU A 179 -5.01 -9.32 18.44
CA LEU A 179 -4.61 -8.60 19.65
C LEU A 179 -4.99 -9.37 20.92
N ILE A 180 -5.96 -10.29 20.82
CA ILE A 180 -6.24 -11.32 21.81
C ILE A 180 -6.19 -12.66 21.07
N LYS A 181 -5.32 -13.59 21.49
CA LYS A 181 -5.23 -14.94 20.91
C LYS A 181 -5.73 -15.96 21.92
N ILE A 182 -6.40 -16.97 21.40
CA ILE A 182 -7.14 -17.96 22.15
C ILE A 182 -6.68 -19.34 21.70
N ASP A 183 -6.38 -20.22 22.65
CA ASP A 183 -6.12 -21.62 22.35
C ASP A 183 -7.40 -22.27 21.80
N LYS A 184 -7.32 -22.90 20.64
CA LYS A 184 -8.52 -23.45 19.98
C LYS A 184 -9.13 -24.62 20.74
N SER A 185 -8.34 -25.33 21.52
CA SER A 185 -8.75 -26.53 22.24
C SER A 185 -9.28 -26.23 23.65
N THR A 186 -8.56 -25.40 24.42
CA THR A 186 -8.96 -25.05 25.80
C THR A 186 -9.86 -23.82 25.86
N LYS A 187 -9.90 -23.01 24.78
CA LYS A 187 -10.53 -21.68 24.73
C LYS A 187 -9.92 -20.68 25.73
N GLU A 188 -8.75 -20.97 26.28
CA GLU A 188 -8.05 -20.04 27.17
C GLU A 188 -7.37 -18.92 26.37
N ILE A 189 -7.36 -17.72 26.93
CA ILE A 189 -6.60 -16.60 26.37
C ILE A 189 -5.11 -16.85 26.60
N ILE A 190 -4.37 -17.01 25.51
CA ILE A 190 -2.92 -17.30 25.52
C ILE A 190 -2.07 -16.07 25.23
N TYR A 191 -2.67 -15.00 24.72
CA TYR A 191 -1.99 -13.75 24.43
C TYR A 191 -2.95 -12.57 24.45
N ILE A 192 -2.48 -11.45 24.99
CA ILE A 192 -3.12 -10.14 24.89
C ILE A 192 -2.02 -9.13 24.57
N SER A 193 -2.22 -8.29 23.56
CA SER A 193 -1.26 -7.25 23.19
C SER A 193 -1.09 -6.21 24.31
N PRO A 194 0.08 -5.56 24.42
CA PRO A 194 0.35 -4.61 25.50
C PRO A 194 -0.70 -3.49 25.61
N LYS A 195 -1.08 -2.87 24.49
CA LYS A 195 -2.09 -1.80 24.48
C LYS A 195 -3.46 -2.31 24.92
N ILE A 196 -3.85 -3.51 24.49
CA ILE A 196 -5.14 -4.09 24.90
C ILE A 196 -5.14 -4.50 26.38
N LYS A 197 -4.01 -4.95 26.94
CA LYS A 197 -3.88 -5.20 28.38
C LYS A 197 -4.14 -3.94 29.20
N GLU A 198 -3.57 -2.81 28.81
CA GLU A 198 -3.81 -1.52 29.48
C GLU A 198 -5.28 -1.09 29.37
N ILE A 199 -5.91 -1.29 28.22
CA ILE A 199 -7.36 -1.03 28.04
C ILE A 199 -8.19 -1.90 28.98
N ILE A 200 -7.89 -3.20 29.05
CA ILE A 200 -8.59 -4.16 29.92
C ILE A 200 -8.47 -3.74 31.38
N LYS A 201 -7.26 -3.37 31.82
CA LYS A 201 -6.99 -2.92 33.18
C LYS A 201 -7.70 -1.61 33.52
N ASN A 202 -7.61 -0.60 32.64
CA ASN A 202 -8.22 0.70 32.86
C ASN A 202 -9.76 0.66 32.88
N ASN A 203 -10.35 -0.35 32.24
CA ASN A 203 -11.80 -0.56 32.21
C ASN A 203 -12.27 -1.69 33.15
N ASN A 204 -11.38 -2.26 33.97
CA ASN A 204 -11.67 -3.35 34.92
C ASN A 204 -12.39 -4.57 34.29
N LEU A 205 -11.93 -5.03 33.12
CA LEU A 205 -12.63 -6.04 32.33
C LEU A 205 -12.43 -7.50 32.76
N ASN A 206 -11.73 -7.80 33.86
CA ASN A 206 -11.50 -9.16 34.38
C ASN A 206 -11.05 -10.20 33.32
N LEU A 207 -10.20 -9.77 32.37
CA LEU A 207 -9.62 -10.62 31.34
C LEU A 207 -8.11 -10.72 31.56
N ASP A 208 -7.61 -11.94 31.76
CA ASP A 208 -6.18 -12.21 31.93
C ASP A 208 -5.74 -13.43 31.10
N LEU A 209 -4.44 -13.67 31.06
CA LEU A 209 -3.92 -14.91 30.47
C LEU A 209 -4.45 -16.12 31.27
N GLY A 210 -4.91 -17.15 30.56
CA GLY A 210 -5.56 -18.32 31.16
C GLY A 210 -7.07 -18.17 31.41
N THR A 211 -7.64 -16.96 31.25
CA THR A 211 -9.10 -16.81 31.29
C THR A 211 -9.75 -17.56 30.13
N ILE A 212 -10.83 -18.30 30.38
CA ILE A 212 -11.63 -18.94 29.32
C ILE A 212 -12.39 -17.85 28.56
N ALA A 213 -12.12 -17.73 27.26
CA ALA A 213 -12.76 -16.78 26.37
C ALA A 213 -14.22 -17.16 26.11
N THR A 214 -15.13 -16.20 26.31
CA THR A 214 -16.53 -16.32 25.92
C THR A 214 -16.93 -15.07 25.12
N VAL A 215 -18.04 -15.16 24.39
CA VAL A 215 -18.55 -13.99 23.64
C VAL A 215 -18.87 -12.86 24.61
N GLU A 216 -19.44 -13.19 25.77
CA GLU A 216 -19.91 -12.25 26.78
C GLU A 216 -18.77 -11.52 27.48
N ASN A 217 -17.69 -12.23 27.85
CA ASN A 217 -16.57 -11.59 28.55
C ASN A 217 -15.66 -10.77 27.62
N LEU A 218 -15.61 -11.10 26.34
CA LEU A 218 -14.86 -10.34 25.33
C LEU A 218 -15.65 -9.18 24.74
N LYS A 219 -16.99 -9.21 24.78
CA LYS A 219 -17.83 -8.15 24.23
C LYS A 219 -17.41 -6.73 24.69
N PRO A 220 -17.12 -6.46 25.98
CA PRO A 220 -16.76 -5.11 26.42
C PRO A 220 -15.49 -4.56 25.74
N VAL A 221 -14.44 -5.39 25.57
CA VAL A 221 -13.21 -4.94 24.90
C VAL A 221 -13.43 -4.77 23.39
N ILE A 222 -14.28 -5.60 22.78
CA ILE A 222 -14.69 -5.47 21.39
C ILE A 222 -15.48 -4.18 21.16
N ASP A 223 -16.43 -3.85 22.03
CA ASP A 223 -17.23 -2.61 21.94
C ASP A 223 -16.32 -1.37 22.02
N ILE A 224 -15.26 -1.41 22.83
CA ILE A 224 -14.24 -0.35 22.88
C ILE A 224 -13.50 -0.25 21.54
N MET A 225 -13.07 -1.36 20.94
CA MET A 225 -12.41 -1.36 19.63
C MET A 225 -13.32 -0.77 18.55
N VAL A 226 -14.60 -1.17 18.50
CA VAL A 226 -15.59 -0.62 17.57
C VAL A 226 -15.78 0.89 17.76
N LYS A 227 -15.85 1.35 19.01
CA LYS A 227 -15.92 2.79 19.31
C LYS A 227 -14.71 3.55 18.76
N LEU A 228 -13.50 3.02 18.93
CA LEU A 228 -12.28 3.65 18.42
C LEU A 228 -12.25 3.69 16.88
N LEU A 229 -12.80 2.66 16.21
CA LEU A 229 -13.00 2.69 14.76
C LEU A 229 -13.99 3.79 14.32
N LEU A 230 -15.08 4.00 15.05
CA LEU A 230 -16.02 5.12 14.79
C LEU A 230 -15.35 6.50 14.97
N GLU A 231 -14.48 6.63 15.97
CA GLU A 231 -13.69 7.85 16.21
C GLU A 231 -12.69 8.11 15.08
N SER A 232 -12.12 7.05 14.47
CA SER A 232 -11.17 7.15 13.37
C SER A 232 -11.77 7.77 12.10
N VAL A 233 -13.06 7.55 11.87
CA VAL A 233 -13.81 8.07 10.70
C VAL A 233 -14.72 9.26 11.05
N GLY A 234 -14.54 9.86 12.23
CA GLY A 234 -15.23 11.09 12.61
C GLY A 234 -16.70 10.95 12.99
N ILE A 235 -17.24 9.73 13.08
CA ILE A 235 -18.63 9.53 13.54
C ILE A 235 -18.75 9.87 15.04
N ARG A 236 -17.69 9.61 15.81
CA ARG A 236 -17.60 9.96 17.23
C ARG A 236 -16.42 10.90 17.49
N PRO A 237 -16.50 11.77 18.51
CA PRO A 237 -15.38 12.64 18.89
C PRO A 237 -14.22 11.81 19.42
N LYS A 238 -12.99 12.22 19.07
CA LYS A 238 -11.75 11.55 19.52
C LYS A 238 -11.62 11.60 21.04
N SER A 239 -11.35 10.46 21.64
CA SER A 239 -11.05 10.29 23.06
C SER A 239 -9.53 10.21 23.31
N GLU A 240 -9.08 10.36 24.56
CA GLU A 240 -7.66 10.14 24.91
C GLU A 240 -7.21 8.71 24.57
N LEU A 241 -8.14 7.75 24.63
CA LEU A 241 -7.86 6.37 24.25
C LEU A 241 -7.61 6.21 22.75
N PHE A 242 -8.17 7.09 21.93
CA PHE A 242 -7.92 7.11 20.49
C PHE A 242 -6.46 7.42 20.18
N ASP A 243 -5.90 8.46 20.79
CA ASP A 243 -4.51 8.82 20.56
C ASP A 243 -3.53 7.72 21.02
N TYR A 244 -3.90 6.96 22.06
CA TYR A 244 -3.12 5.81 22.52
C TYR A 244 -3.11 4.64 21.53
N ILE A 245 -4.23 4.38 20.83
CA ILE A 245 -4.34 3.26 19.89
C ILE A 245 -3.74 3.57 18.52
N VAL A 246 -3.61 4.85 18.16
CA VAL A 246 -2.90 5.28 16.94
C VAL A 246 -1.42 4.90 17.05
N THR A 247 -0.89 4.21 16.03
CA THR A 247 0.50 3.69 16.03
C THR A 247 1.42 4.43 15.07
N ASN A 248 0.88 5.04 14.03
CA ASN A 248 1.64 5.87 13.09
C ASN A 248 1.08 7.29 13.05
N LYS A 249 -0.13 7.40 12.50
CA LYS A 249 -0.92 8.63 12.44
C LYS A 249 -2.39 8.27 12.22
N ASN A 250 -3.26 9.25 12.36
CA ASN A 250 -4.65 9.16 11.93
C ASN A 250 -4.88 9.97 10.65
N ILE A 251 -5.91 9.59 9.89
CA ILE A 251 -6.39 10.39 8.77
C ILE A 251 -6.88 11.77 9.25
N LYS A 252 -6.62 12.79 8.43
CA LYS A 252 -7.24 14.10 8.58
C LYS A 252 -8.68 14.07 8.08
N LEU A 253 -9.57 14.62 8.90
CA LEU A 253 -10.99 14.70 8.64
C LEU A 253 -11.35 16.17 8.36
N ASP A 254 -10.92 16.66 7.21
CA ASP A 254 -11.22 18.04 6.78
C ASP A 254 -12.68 18.19 6.31
N GLU A 255 -13.32 17.07 5.95
CA GLU A 255 -14.72 16.96 5.52
C GLU A 255 -15.37 15.72 6.13
N ASP A 256 -16.70 15.74 6.24
CA ASP A 256 -17.48 14.58 6.70
C ASP A 256 -17.30 13.38 5.74
N ILE A 257 -16.93 12.23 6.30
CA ILE A 257 -16.83 10.98 5.54
C ILE A 257 -18.24 10.47 5.23
N LYS A 258 -18.51 10.24 3.95
CA LYS A 258 -19.82 9.75 3.49
C LYS A 258 -19.87 8.25 3.25
N CYS A 259 -18.74 7.68 2.84
CA CYS A 259 -18.63 6.29 2.43
C CYS A 259 -17.46 5.61 3.14
N ILE A 260 -17.65 4.35 3.52
CA ILE A 260 -16.60 3.50 4.08
C ILE A 260 -16.57 2.16 3.37
N SER A 261 -15.40 1.53 3.35
CA SER A 261 -15.20 0.15 2.88
C SER A 261 -14.42 -0.60 3.94
N PHE A 262 -14.68 -1.89 4.11
CA PHE A 262 -13.93 -2.75 5.02
C PHE A 262 -13.16 -3.79 4.22
N SER A 263 -11.87 -3.95 4.47
CA SER A 263 -11.03 -5.01 3.89
C SER A 263 -10.24 -5.70 5.00
N GLY A 264 -9.47 -6.73 4.66
CA GLY A 264 -8.66 -7.51 5.59
C GLY A 264 -9.36 -8.73 6.19
N GLY A 265 -8.58 -9.44 7.00
CA GLY A 265 -8.94 -10.64 7.77
C GLY A 265 -10.32 -10.62 8.41
N VAL A 266 -10.62 -9.50 9.06
CA VAL A 266 -11.83 -9.32 9.87
C VAL A 266 -13.02 -8.88 9.01
N ALA A 267 -12.78 -8.22 7.88
CA ALA A 267 -13.85 -7.69 7.02
C ALA A 267 -14.74 -8.78 6.40
N ASP A 268 -14.23 -9.99 6.20
CA ASP A 268 -15.06 -11.15 5.79
C ASP A 268 -16.28 -11.29 6.69
N TYR A 269 -16.08 -11.15 8.01
CA TYR A 269 -17.14 -11.28 9.00
C TYR A 269 -17.92 -9.98 9.23
N VAL A 270 -17.52 -8.86 8.63
CA VAL A 270 -18.35 -7.65 8.56
C VAL A 270 -19.46 -7.84 7.52
N TYR A 271 -19.14 -8.48 6.38
CA TYR A 271 -20.08 -8.74 5.29
C TYR A 271 -20.76 -10.12 5.34
N TYR A 272 -20.41 -10.97 6.30
CA TYR A 272 -20.95 -12.32 6.41
C TYR A 272 -22.36 -12.33 7.03
N ASP A 273 -23.32 -12.90 6.32
CA ASP A 273 -24.74 -13.01 6.71
C ASP A 273 -25.16 -14.40 7.21
N GLY A 274 -24.26 -15.39 7.20
CA GLY A 274 -24.55 -16.74 7.67
C GLY A 274 -24.47 -16.90 9.19
N GLU A 275 -24.81 -18.08 9.67
CA GLU A 275 -24.62 -18.46 11.07
C GLU A 275 -23.13 -18.69 11.39
N ILE A 276 -22.75 -18.40 12.64
CA ILE A 276 -21.38 -18.57 13.14
C ILE A 276 -21.37 -19.75 14.09
N ASP A 277 -20.73 -20.83 13.65
CA ASP A 277 -20.63 -22.08 14.41
C ASP A 277 -19.59 -22.00 15.54
N ASP A 278 -18.48 -21.29 15.31
CA ASP A 278 -17.42 -21.06 16.30
C ASP A 278 -16.82 -19.66 16.14
N TYR A 279 -17.10 -18.78 17.10
CA TYR A 279 -16.56 -17.42 17.16
C TYR A 279 -15.04 -17.37 17.35
N PHE A 280 -14.41 -18.47 17.74
CA PHE A 280 -12.97 -18.57 17.98
C PHE A 280 -12.26 -19.52 17.00
N LYS A 281 -12.87 -19.79 15.84
CA LYS A 281 -12.37 -20.71 14.81
C LYS A 281 -10.90 -20.46 14.42
N TYR A 282 -10.48 -19.20 14.39
CA TYR A 282 -9.11 -18.81 14.02
C TYR A 282 -8.14 -18.70 15.21
N GLY A 283 -8.61 -18.98 16.42
CA GLY A 283 -7.81 -18.88 17.66
C GLY A 283 -7.56 -17.42 18.05
N ASP A 284 -8.50 -16.55 17.73
CA ASP A 284 -8.44 -15.11 17.97
C ASP A 284 -9.85 -14.48 18.00
N ILE A 285 -9.94 -13.17 18.21
CA ILE A 285 -11.21 -12.44 18.35
C ILE A 285 -11.73 -11.83 17.04
N GLY A 286 -11.14 -12.18 15.89
CA GLY A 286 -11.44 -11.54 14.61
C GLY A 286 -12.91 -11.64 14.19
N ILE A 287 -13.54 -12.81 14.38
CA ILE A 287 -14.96 -13.02 14.05
C ILE A 287 -15.85 -12.13 14.92
N LEU A 288 -15.56 -12.06 16.23
CA LEU A 288 -16.30 -11.22 17.17
C LEU A 288 -16.22 -9.75 16.78
N LEU A 289 -15.02 -9.27 16.44
CA LEU A 289 -14.80 -7.89 16.00
C LEU A 289 -15.59 -7.59 14.72
N GLY A 290 -15.52 -8.45 13.71
CA GLY A 290 -16.23 -8.28 12.45
C GLY A 290 -17.75 -8.20 12.63
N GLN A 291 -18.32 -9.09 13.45
CA GLN A 291 -19.74 -9.07 13.76
C GLN A 291 -20.17 -7.86 14.60
N ALA A 292 -19.32 -7.40 15.52
CA ALA A 292 -19.61 -6.20 16.29
C ALA A 292 -19.62 -4.94 15.40
N ILE A 293 -18.71 -4.85 14.42
CA ILE A 293 -18.71 -3.78 13.41
C ILE A 293 -19.99 -3.85 12.57
N LYS A 294 -20.36 -5.04 12.07
CA LYS A 294 -21.58 -5.26 11.28
C LYS A 294 -22.84 -4.80 12.04
N ASN A 295 -22.92 -5.14 13.32
CA ASN A 295 -24.10 -4.90 14.13
C ASN A 295 -24.17 -3.48 14.74
N CYS A 296 -23.09 -2.70 14.65
CA CYS A 296 -23.06 -1.32 15.11
C CYS A 296 -23.94 -0.42 14.23
N GLU A 297 -24.93 0.23 14.82
CA GLU A 297 -25.87 1.08 14.08
C GLU A 297 -25.22 2.35 13.54
N GLU A 298 -24.25 2.92 14.24
CA GLU A 298 -23.62 4.15 13.79
C GLU A 298 -22.82 3.99 12.49
N PHE A 299 -22.27 2.81 12.21
CA PHE A 299 -21.68 2.52 10.90
C PHE A 299 -22.73 2.46 9.78
N LYS A 300 -23.98 2.10 10.10
CA LYS A 300 -25.09 2.09 9.12
C LYS A 300 -25.54 3.49 8.72
N ASN A 301 -25.14 4.53 9.46
CA ASN A 301 -25.34 5.92 9.06
C ASN A 301 -24.43 6.33 7.89
N LEU A 302 -23.36 5.57 7.63
CA LEU A 302 -22.50 5.75 6.46
C LEU A 302 -22.91 4.81 5.33
N LYS A 303 -22.57 5.21 4.10
CA LYS A 303 -22.71 4.31 2.95
C LYS A 303 -21.57 3.29 2.98
N ILE A 304 -21.89 2.06 3.39
CA ILE A 304 -20.94 0.94 3.35
C ILE A 304 -20.82 0.45 1.90
N ILE A 305 -19.64 0.60 1.33
CA ILE A 305 -19.26 0.03 0.04
C ILE A 305 -18.73 -1.36 0.30
N ARG A 306 -19.19 -2.33 -0.49
CA ARG A 306 -18.67 -3.69 -0.40
C ARG A 306 -17.35 -3.74 -1.16
N SER A 307 -16.28 -4.11 -0.45
CA SER A 307 -14.96 -4.26 -1.06
C SER A 307 -14.98 -5.37 -2.11
N MET A 308 -14.26 -5.15 -3.21
CA MET A 308 -14.08 -6.19 -4.23
C MET A 308 -13.24 -7.36 -3.71
N GLU A 309 -12.27 -7.08 -2.83
CA GLU A 309 -11.49 -8.07 -2.07
C GLU A 309 -11.52 -7.79 -0.58
N THR A 310 -11.51 -8.86 0.21
CA THR A 310 -11.55 -8.81 1.67
C THR A 310 -10.32 -9.48 2.29
N ILE A 311 -10.12 -10.80 2.13
CA ILE A 311 -9.06 -11.53 2.85
C ILE A 311 -7.84 -11.92 2.01
N ARG A 312 -8.02 -12.11 0.70
CA ARG A 312 -7.03 -12.78 -0.15
C ARG A 312 -5.99 -11.79 -0.68
N ALA A 313 -4.87 -12.30 -1.22
CA ALA A 313 -3.71 -11.48 -1.58
C ALA A 313 -4.15 -10.19 -2.25
N THR A 314 -3.85 -9.06 -1.59
CA THR A 314 -4.31 -7.74 -2.01
C THR A 314 -3.89 -7.45 -3.45
N VAL A 315 -2.76 -8.03 -3.87
CA VAL A 315 -2.23 -7.95 -5.21
C VAL A 315 -2.30 -9.32 -5.89
N VAL A 316 -2.98 -9.38 -7.02
CA VAL A 316 -3.12 -10.60 -7.85
C VAL A 316 -2.03 -10.72 -8.91
N GLY A 317 -1.25 -9.64 -9.11
CA GLY A 317 -0.19 -9.55 -10.09
C GLY A 317 0.36 -8.13 -10.23
N ALA A 318 1.26 -7.93 -11.20
CA ALA A 318 1.66 -6.60 -11.62
C ALA A 318 1.60 -6.49 -13.15
N GLY A 319 1.11 -5.37 -13.67
CA GLY A 319 1.26 -5.00 -15.07
C GLY A 319 2.50 -4.14 -15.23
N SER A 320 3.19 -4.24 -16.36
CA SER A 320 4.29 -3.33 -16.66
C SER A 320 4.21 -2.89 -18.10
N HIS A 321 4.61 -1.65 -18.32
CA HIS A 321 4.83 -1.14 -19.66
C HIS A 321 6.12 -0.35 -19.66
N THR A 322 6.90 -0.55 -20.72
CA THR A 322 8.15 0.15 -20.93
C THR A 322 7.90 1.35 -21.81
N THR A 323 8.35 2.51 -21.35
CA THR A 323 8.37 3.76 -22.11
C THR A 323 9.81 4.20 -22.26
N GLU A 324 10.22 4.52 -23.49
CA GLU A 324 11.51 5.14 -23.75
C GLU A 324 11.37 6.66 -23.63
N VAL A 325 12.17 7.28 -22.77
CA VAL A 325 12.15 8.73 -22.60
C VAL A 325 13.34 9.35 -23.32
N SER A 326 13.07 10.35 -24.16
CA SER A 326 14.09 11.01 -24.97
C SER A 326 15.02 11.88 -24.11
N GLY A 327 16.32 11.67 -24.27
CA GLY A 327 17.43 12.45 -23.74
C GLY A 327 17.41 13.93 -24.16
N SER A 328 16.63 14.29 -25.18
CA SER A 328 16.47 15.68 -25.61
C SER A 328 15.53 16.49 -24.73
N THR A 329 14.61 15.85 -24.00
CA THR A 329 13.56 16.48 -23.18
C THR A 329 13.77 16.28 -21.68
N ILE A 330 14.75 15.47 -21.27
CA ILE A 330 15.03 15.15 -19.86
C ILE A 330 16.32 15.77 -19.35
N THR A 331 16.48 15.76 -18.02
CA THR A 331 17.73 16.13 -17.35
C THR A 331 18.13 15.02 -16.41
N TYR A 332 19.35 14.49 -16.52
CA TYR A 332 19.91 13.64 -15.49
C TYR A 332 21.41 13.88 -15.32
N THR A 333 21.88 13.75 -14.09
CA THR A 333 23.29 13.87 -13.70
C THR A 333 23.78 12.69 -12.88
N SER A 334 22.87 11.79 -12.49
CA SER A 334 23.20 10.55 -11.78
C SER A 334 23.89 9.55 -12.71
N GLU A 335 24.81 8.77 -12.15
CA GLU A 335 25.43 7.60 -12.80
C GLU A 335 24.93 6.28 -12.18
N SER A 336 24.04 6.36 -11.18
CA SER A 336 23.54 5.25 -10.37
C SER A 336 22.49 4.41 -11.10
N PHE A 337 22.81 3.85 -12.26
CA PHE A 337 21.89 3.01 -13.04
C PHE A 337 22.31 1.53 -13.10
N PRO A 338 21.35 0.57 -13.13
CA PRO A 338 19.90 0.77 -13.15
C PRO A 338 19.32 0.96 -11.74
N LEU A 339 18.21 1.69 -11.66
CA LEU A 339 17.37 1.78 -10.46
C LEU A 339 16.15 0.87 -10.65
N LYS A 340 15.78 0.11 -9.61
CA LYS A 340 14.68 -0.85 -9.68
C LYS A 340 13.71 -0.67 -8.52
N ASN A 341 12.43 -0.94 -8.79
CA ASN A 341 11.34 -0.98 -7.83
C ASN A 341 11.22 0.30 -6.98
N LEU A 342 11.41 1.46 -7.61
CA LEU A 342 11.25 2.74 -6.93
C LEU A 342 9.75 3.04 -6.76
N PRO A 343 9.23 3.13 -5.53
CA PRO A 343 7.84 3.49 -5.31
C PRO A 343 7.56 4.94 -5.73
N VAL A 344 6.36 5.17 -6.27
CA VAL A 344 5.91 6.49 -6.75
C VAL A 344 5.11 7.22 -5.69
N LEU A 345 5.55 8.44 -5.36
CA LEU A 345 4.76 9.46 -4.67
C LEU A 345 4.25 10.44 -5.71
N LYS A 346 2.96 10.38 -6.04
CA LYS A 346 2.32 11.32 -6.94
C LYS A 346 1.58 12.43 -6.19
N LEU A 347 1.87 13.68 -6.54
CA LEU A 347 1.08 14.82 -6.12
C LEU A 347 -0.26 14.85 -6.87
N SER A 348 -1.33 15.16 -6.15
CA SER A 348 -2.63 15.41 -6.77
C SER A 348 -2.63 16.79 -7.41
N LYS A 349 -3.60 17.06 -8.31
CA LYS A 349 -3.76 18.40 -8.89
C LYS A 349 -3.93 19.49 -7.82
N GLU A 350 -4.59 19.17 -6.70
CA GLU A 350 -4.78 20.11 -5.58
C GLU A 350 -3.47 20.42 -4.84
N ASP A 351 -2.53 19.49 -4.80
CA ASP A 351 -1.20 19.71 -4.22
C ASP A 351 -0.33 20.60 -5.13
N GLU A 352 -0.58 20.60 -6.44
CA GLU A 352 0.14 21.41 -7.43
C GLU A 352 -0.43 22.83 -7.58
N ILE A 353 -1.69 23.06 -7.19
CA ILE A 353 -2.33 24.37 -7.28
C ILE A 353 -1.91 25.22 -6.09
N GLY A 354 -0.98 26.14 -6.31
CA GLY A 354 -0.53 27.08 -5.28
C GLY A 354 0.81 27.71 -5.62
N ASP A 355 1.47 28.22 -4.57
CA ASP A 355 2.86 28.67 -4.65
C ASP A 355 3.83 27.52 -4.32
N SER A 356 5.13 27.81 -4.35
CA SER A 356 6.17 26.83 -4.05
C SER A 356 6.09 26.29 -2.62
N GLN A 357 5.59 27.08 -1.66
CA GLN A 357 5.43 26.65 -0.27
C GLN A 357 4.33 25.61 -0.12
N HIS A 358 3.23 25.76 -0.87
CA HIS A 358 2.15 24.77 -0.90
C HIS A 358 2.65 23.42 -1.44
N ILE A 359 3.35 23.43 -2.58
CA ILE A 359 3.94 22.22 -3.18
C ILE A 359 4.91 21.56 -2.20
N SER A 360 5.83 22.33 -1.61
CA SER A 360 6.81 21.83 -0.64
C SER A 360 6.14 21.17 0.56
N LYS A 361 5.11 21.82 1.13
CA LYS A 361 4.35 21.27 2.27
C LYS A 361 3.64 19.97 1.90
N ALA A 362 3.06 19.89 0.71
CA ALA A 362 2.43 18.66 0.22
C ALA A 362 3.45 17.51 0.12
N ILE A 363 4.62 17.76 -0.48
CA ILE A 363 5.70 16.78 -0.58
C ILE A 363 6.15 16.34 0.82
N LYS A 364 6.52 17.27 1.71
CA LYS A 364 6.97 16.97 3.08
C LYS A 364 5.96 16.11 3.86
N ASN A 365 4.67 16.38 3.69
CA ASN A 365 3.62 15.58 4.33
C ASN A 365 3.55 14.16 3.76
N LYS A 366 3.57 14.02 2.43
CA LYS A 366 3.40 12.75 1.72
C LYS A 366 4.66 11.88 1.73
N LEU A 367 5.85 12.47 1.89
CA LEU A 367 7.11 11.73 2.06
C LEU A 367 7.04 10.74 3.23
N ASN A 368 6.28 11.08 4.28
CA ASN A 368 6.11 10.19 5.43
C ASN A 368 5.46 8.86 5.08
N TRP A 369 4.69 8.77 3.97
CA TRP A 369 4.06 7.52 3.54
C TRP A 369 5.08 6.43 3.12
N PHE A 370 6.31 6.85 2.81
CA PHE A 370 7.39 5.97 2.36
C PHE A 370 8.48 5.78 3.42
N LYS A 371 8.19 6.17 4.66
CA LYS A 371 9.09 5.95 5.79
C LYS A 371 8.83 4.60 6.43
N LEU A 372 9.91 3.89 6.73
CA LEU A 372 9.94 2.62 7.46
C LEU A 372 10.98 2.79 8.58
N GLU A 373 10.55 2.75 9.84
CA GLU A 373 11.40 3.02 11.02
C GLU A 373 12.17 4.36 10.99
N ASN A 374 11.52 5.41 10.47
CA ASN A 374 12.15 6.71 10.20
C ASN A 374 13.27 6.65 9.16
N ASP A 375 13.45 5.56 8.42
CA ASP A 375 14.26 5.53 7.22
C ASP A 375 13.40 5.74 5.98
N LEU A 376 13.89 6.57 5.05
CA LEU A 376 13.17 6.91 3.83
C LEU A 376 13.74 6.08 2.69
N GLN A 377 12.87 5.33 2.01
CA GLN A 377 13.30 4.56 0.84
C GLN A 377 13.61 5.51 -0.34
N ASN A 378 14.43 5.06 -1.30
CA ASN A 378 14.56 5.76 -2.57
C ASN A 378 13.20 5.75 -3.28
N ILE A 379 12.65 6.93 -3.57
CA ILE A 379 11.33 7.09 -4.18
C ILE A 379 11.39 7.97 -5.42
N VAL A 380 10.31 7.96 -6.21
CA VAL A 380 10.09 8.92 -7.30
C VAL A 380 8.99 9.89 -6.91
N ILE A 381 9.25 11.20 -7.03
CA ILE A 381 8.21 12.23 -6.94
C ILE A 381 7.62 12.45 -8.32
N ALA A 382 6.32 12.23 -8.48
CA ALA A 382 5.59 12.43 -9.73
C ALA A 382 4.62 13.62 -9.62
N ILE A 383 4.55 14.42 -10.68
CA ILE A 383 3.60 15.53 -10.83
C ILE A 383 2.95 15.47 -12.21
N GLU A 384 1.72 15.97 -12.34
CA GLU A 384 1.12 16.17 -13.67
C GLU A 384 1.83 17.31 -14.39
N GLY A 385 2.06 18.41 -13.66
CA GLY A 385 2.67 19.59 -14.21
C GLY A 385 1.72 20.45 -15.03
N LYS A 386 2.06 21.73 -15.19
CA LYS A 386 1.27 22.68 -15.97
C LYS A 386 1.55 22.52 -17.46
N SER A 387 0.49 22.42 -18.27
CA SER A 387 0.61 22.46 -19.74
C SER A 387 1.07 23.85 -20.19
N ASN A 388 2.09 23.90 -21.06
CA ASN A 388 2.72 25.14 -21.56
C ASN A 388 3.12 26.11 -20.43
N PRO A 389 4.02 25.69 -19.52
CA PRO A 389 4.40 26.50 -18.36
C PRO A 389 5.21 27.72 -18.80
N SER A 390 4.97 28.87 -18.16
CA SER A 390 5.90 30.00 -18.24
C SER A 390 7.18 29.69 -17.46
N PHE A 391 8.26 30.43 -17.71
CA PHE A 391 9.47 30.27 -16.92
C PHE A 391 9.24 30.54 -15.42
N SER A 392 8.32 31.45 -15.08
CA SER A 392 7.92 31.68 -13.68
C SER A 392 7.26 30.45 -13.07
N ASP A 393 6.38 29.76 -13.83
CA ASP A 393 5.76 28.51 -13.37
C ASP A 393 6.83 27.45 -13.11
N ILE A 394 7.82 27.31 -14.01
CA ILE A 394 8.94 26.38 -13.83
C ILE A 394 9.73 26.70 -12.55
N GLN A 395 9.98 27.98 -12.25
CA GLN A 395 10.66 28.36 -11.02
C GLN A 395 9.84 28.00 -9.78
N THR A 396 8.52 28.21 -9.79
CA THR A 396 7.62 27.81 -8.71
C THR A 396 7.69 26.31 -8.44
N TYR A 397 7.62 25.48 -9.49
CA TYR A 397 7.79 24.02 -9.36
C TYR A 397 9.18 23.65 -8.82
N ALA A 398 10.24 24.23 -9.39
CA ALA A 398 11.61 23.93 -8.98
C ALA A 398 11.87 24.30 -7.50
N ASP A 399 11.38 25.45 -7.05
CA ASP A 399 11.49 25.88 -5.65
C ASP A 399 10.70 24.94 -4.71
N GLY A 400 9.47 24.60 -5.10
CA GLY A 400 8.61 23.71 -4.31
C GLY A 400 9.17 22.29 -4.19
N LEU A 401 9.68 21.73 -5.29
CA LEU A 401 10.29 20.40 -5.33
C LEU A 401 11.60 20.35 -4.52
N VAL A 402 12.49 21.32 -4.71
CA VAL A 402 13.78 21.34 -3.99
C VAL A 402 13.58 21.49 -2.48
N ASP A 403 12.74 22.44 -2.05
CA ASP A 403 12.46 22.61 -0.61
C ASP A 403 11.66 21.41 -0.04
N GLY A 404 10.69 20.89 -0.81
CA GLY A 404 9.87 19.75 -0.41
C GLY A 404 10.68 18.46 -0.21
N MET A 405 11.71 18.26 -1.02
CA MET A 405 12.56 17.07 -1.04
C MET A 405 13.84 17.23 -0.19
N GLN A 406 13.90 18.20 0.72
CA GLN A 406 15.09 18.42 1.55
C GLN A 406 15.53 17.18 2.32
N GLU A 407 14.60 16.36 2.83
CA GLU A 407 14.94 15.11 3.54
C GLU A 407 15.63 14.07 2.63
N ILE A 408 15.29 14.02 1.34
CA ILE A 408 15.97 13.17 0.34
C ILE A 408 17.42 13.66 0.15
N ILE A 409 17.62 14.97 0.14
CA ILE A 409 18.94 15.59 0.02
C ILE A 409 19.78 15.26 1.26
N ASP A 410 19.22 15.48 2.46
CA ASP A 410 19.92 15.32 3.74
C ASP A 410 20.33 13.86 4.02
N ARG A 411 19.55 12.89 3.53
CA ARG A 411 19.84 11.45 3.64
C ARG A 411 20.70 10.89 2.51
N ASP A 412 21.14 11.75 1.59
CA ASP A 412 21.88 11.38 0.39
C ASP A 412 21.18 10.35 -0.53
N LEU A 413 19.85 10.40 -0.60
CA LEU A 413 19.04 9.55 -1.48
C LEU A 413 19.00 10.12 -2.92
N GLU A 414 18.61 9.30 -3.90
CA GLU A 414 18.52 9.75 -5.30
C GLU A 414 17.41 10.81 -5.47
N PHE A 415 17.72 11.93 -6.12
CA PHE A 415 16.75 13.02 -6.36
C PHE A 415 16.01 12.79 -7.69
N ILE A 416 14.86 12.12 -7.64
CA ILE A 416 14.14 11.67 -8.84
C ILE A 416 12.77 12.33 -8.95
N VAL A 417 12.54 13.02 -10.07
CA VAL A 417 11.29 13.69 -10.41
C VAL A 417 10.77 13.22 -11.76
N ILE A 418 9.48 12.91 -11.83
CA ILE A 418 8.77 12.58 -13.06
C ILE A 418 7.63 13.57 -13.28
N VAL A 419 7.46 14.01 -14.52
CA VAL A 419 6.43 14.97 -14.92
C VAL A 419 5.59 14.37 -16.04
N GLU A 420 4.26 14.45 -15.96
CA GLU A 420 3.41 14.01 -17.09
C GLU A 420 3.54 14.96 -18.30
N CYS A 421 3.59 16.27 -18.07
CA CYS A 421 3.81 17.28 -19.11
C CYS A 421 5.29 17.39 -19.56
N ASP A 422 5.49 17.73 -20.83
CA ASP A 422 6.81 18.00 -21.44
C ASP A 422 7.43 19.31 -20.88
N MET A 423 8.19 19.18 -19.80
CA MET A 423 8.97 20.28 -19.21
C MET A 423 10.20 19.82 -18.39
N ALA A 424 10.56 18.54 -18.42
CA ALA A 424 11.58 17.99 -17.51
C ALA A 424 12.97 18.57 -17.77
N LYS A 425 13.28 18.98 -19.00
CA LYS A 425 14.57 19.61 -19.30
C LYS A 425 14.77 20.91 -18.55
N VAL A 426 13.84 21.85 -18.73
CA VAL A 426 13.96 23.20 -18.12
C VAL A 426 13.75 23.11 -16.62
N LEU A 427 12.83 22.26 -16.16
CA LEU A 427 12.60 22.01 -14.74
C LEU A 427 13.83 21.38 -14.08
N GLY A 428 14.36 20.31 -14.64
CA GLY A 428 15.54 19.60 -14.15
C GLY A 428 16.78 20.50 -14.10
N GLN A 429 17.03 21.31 -15.13
CA GLN A 429 18.12 22.31 -15.11
C GLN A 429 17.91 23.39 -14.04
N SER A 430 16.67 23.85 -13.85
CA SER A 430 16.33 24.82 -12.82
C SER A 430 16.56 24.26 -11.41
N MET A 431 16.15 23.01 -11.16
CA MET A 431 16.42 22.31 -9.91
C MET A 431 17.92 22.09 -9.70
N TYR A 432 18.66 21.67 -10.73
CA TYR A 432 20.10 21.44 -10.62
C TYR A 432 20.86 22.69 -10.20
N SER A 433 20.51 23.84 -10.81
CA SER A 433 21.08 25.14 -10.46
C SER A 433 20.78 25.53 -9.02
N LYS A 434 19.56 25.28 -8.52
CA LYS A 434 19.17 25.55 -7.13
C LYS A 434 19.89 24.63 -6.14
N LEU A 435 20.22 23.41 -6.57
CA LEU A 435 21.05 22.44 -5.83
C LEU A 435 22.56 22.72 -5.94
N ASN A 436 22.95 23.90 -6.42
CA ASN A 436 24.34 24.33 -6.61
C ASN A 436 25.18 23.36 -7.46
N PHE A 437 24.54 22.62 -8.37
CA PHE A 437 25.19 21.62 -9.23
C PHE A 437 25.88 20.47 -8.47
N LYS A 438 25.54 20.25 -7.19
CA LYS A 438 26.20 19.26 -6.33
C LYS A 438 25.43 17.96 -6.15
N LYS A 439 24.10 18.03 -6.15
CA LYS A 439 23.25 16.85 -5.96
C LYS A 439 22.92 16.24 -7.33
N ASN A 440 23.16 14.93 -7.46
CA ASN A 440 22.73 14.18 -8.63
C ASN A 440 21.20 14.16 -8.67
N LEU A 441 20.65 14.36 -9.87
CA LEU A 441 19.21 14.33 -10.08
C LEU A 441 18.85 13.60 -11.36
N ILE A 442 17.61 13.12 -11.40
CA ILE A 442 16.97 12.54 -12.57
C ILE A 442 15.60 13.21 -12.69
N CYS A 443 15.36 13.92 -13.79
CA CYS A 443 14.10 14.59 -14.10
C CYS A 443 13.62 14.12 -15.48
N LEU A 444 12.51 13.39 -15.51
CA LEU A 444 11.94 12.78 -16.72
C LEU A 444 10.55 13.36 -17.00
N ASP A 445 10.19 13.51 -18.27
CA ASP A 445 8.84 13.93 -18.68
C ASP A 445 8.13 12.87 -19.54
N SER A 446 6.84 13.13 -19.83
CA SER A 446 5.99 12.28 -20.66
C SER A 446 5.76 10.87 -20.10
N VAL A 447 5.93 10.71 -18.78
CA VAL A 447 5.71 9.45 -18.07
C VAL A 447 4.52 9.63 -17.13
N LYS A 448 3.48 8.82 -17.33
CA LYS A 448 2.24 8.85 -16.55
C LYS A 448 2.22 7.70 -15.55
N VAL A 449 2.14 8.04 -14.27
CA VAL A 449 2.13 7.09 -13.14
C VAL A 449 1.07 7.50 -12.12
N GLU A 450 0.76 6.62 -11.17
CA GLU A 450 -0.19 6.83 -10.08
C GLU A 450 0.41 6.41 -8.72
N ASN A 451 -0.15 6.90 -7.60
CA ASN A 451 0.29 6.47 -6.26
C ASN A 451 0.14 4.96 -6.08
N GLY A 452 1.20 4.25 -5.67
CA GLY A 452 1.20 2.78 -5.57
C GLY A 452 1.72 2.06 -6.81
N ASP A 453 2.09 2.80 -7.86
CA ASP A 453 2.98 2.28 -8.91
C ASP A 453 4.43 2.23 -8.44
N TYR A 454 5.24 1.43 -9.14
CA TYR A 454 6.68 1.35 -9.00
C TYR A 454 7.35 1.61 -10.35
N ILE A 455 8.58 2.09 -10.33
CA ILE A 455 9.34 2.42 -11.53
C ILE A 455 10.73 1.79 -11.49
N ASP A 456 11.15 1.24 -12.63
CA ASP A 456 12.55 0.97 -12.92
C ASP A 456 13.08 2.01 -13.90
N ILE A 457 14.31 2.45 -13.69
CA ILE A 457 15.04 3.32 -14.61
C ILE A 457 16.30 2.56 -15.06
N GLY A 458 16.32 2.20 -16.34
CA GLY A 458 17.40 1.47 -16.97
C GLY A 458 18.67 2.29 -17.16
N LYS A 459 19.74 1.64 -17.60
CA LYS A 459 20.97 2.35 -17.98
C LYS A 459 20.72 3.24 -19.21
N PRO A 460 21.36 4.42 -19.29
CA PRO A 460 21.27 5.25 -20.49
C PRO A 460 21.74 4.46 -21.72
N ILE A 461 20.96 4.50 -22.79
CA ILE A 461 21.28 3.90 -24.08
C ILE A 461 21.47 5.01 -25.12
N ALA A 462 21.83 4.63 -26.36
CA ALA A 462 22.04 5.57 -27.47
C ALA A 462 22.99 6.73 -27.09
N GLN A 463 24.16 6.41 -26.51
CA GLN A 463 25.15 7.41 -26.05
C GLN A 463 24.61 8.41 -25.02
N GLY A 464 23.67 7.97 -24.17
CA GLY A 464 23.07 8.81 -23.13
C GLY A 464 21.85 9.60 -23.58
N GLN A 465 21.39 9.39 -24.82
CA GLN A 465 20.26 10.10 -25.40
C GLN A 465 18.91 9.45 -25.11
N VAL A 466 18.84 8.29 -24.44
CA VAL A 466 17.57 7.66 -24.07
C VAL A 466 17.71 7.00 -22.72
N LEU A 467 16.71 7.19 -21.86
CA LEU A 467 16.56 6.47 -20.60
C LEU A 467 15.34 5.54 -20.69
N PRO A 468 15.54 4.21 -20.63
CA PRO A 468 14.44 3.25 -20.55
C PRO A 468 13.76 3.37 -19.19
N VAL A 469 12.44 3.53 -19.17
CA VAL A 469 11.62 3.58 -17.95
C VAL A 469 10.58 2.47 -18.00
N VAL A 470 10.52 1.64 -16.97
CA VAL A 470 9.49 0.61 -16.83
C VAL A 470 8.56 1.02 -15.71
N ILE A 471 7.30 1.28 -16.04
CA ILE A 471 6.26 1.51 -15.04
C ILE A 471 5.66 0.16 -14.68
N LYS A 472 5.59 -0.15 -13.39
CA LYS A 472 5.03 -1.36 -12.83
C LYS A 472 3.83 -0.99 -11.97
N THR A 473 2.64 -1.35 -12.44
CA THR A 473 1.38 -1.09 -11.75
C THR A 473 0.91 -2.37 -11.07
N LEU A 474 0.68 -2.30 -9.76
CA LEU A 474 0.08 -3.41 -9.03
C LEU A 474 -1.34 -3.67 -9.54
N VAL A 475 -1.63 -4.95 -9.78
CA VAL A 475 -2.94 -5.41 -10.23
C VAL A 475 -3.68 -5.93 -9.02
N PHE A 476 -4.80 -5.31 -8.75
CA PHE A 476 -5.75 -5.64 -7.69
C PHE A 476 -6.87 -6.50 -8.27
N ASN A 477 -7.67 -7.21 -7.46
CA ASN A 477 -8.85 -7.95 -8.00
C ASN A 477 -10.03 -7.03 -8.33
#